data_AF-A0A7S3H919-F1
#
_entry.id   AF-A0A7S3H919-F1
#
_cell.length_a   1.000
_cell.length_b   1.000
_cell.length_c   1.000
_cell.angle_alpha   90.00
_cell.angle_beta   90.00
_cell.angle_gamma   90.00
#
_symmetry.space_group_name_H-M   'P 1'
#
loop_
_entity.id
_entity.type
_entity.pdbx_description
1 polymer ?
#
loop_
_entity_poly.entity_id
_entity_poly.type
_entity_poly.pdbx_seq_one_letter_code
_entity_poly.pdbx_strand_id
1 'polypeptide(L)'
;PIWGYYETWGNLKNPRAWKPNVHWNHVWWEKEKKWVKIFISSAALWDCDKYGLDYMADKAGLDLYAWCLPHWDPASRQPLPLKISKHPEAQRIAREYWPDYEPFLNKGRPLAEVMPRIPETFVNGVRSYEYKYPSAPFDQSTGPGEKYTKEDMPPSKVSRPPKFSKFVRHSKDLWQDGPPLETLSAFFKKGSVSDDAV
;
A
#
# COMPACT_ATOMS: atom_id res chain seq x y z
N PRO A 1 -1.41 -1.39 -17.50
CA PRO A 1 -2.61 -1.83 -18.24
C PRO A 1 -2.21 -2.11 -19.69
N ILE A 2 -2.87 -3.05 -20.34
CA ILE A 2 -2.69 -3.32 -21.78
C ILE A 2 -3.96 -2.82 -22.48
N TRP A 3 -3.78 -2.02 -23.53
CA TRP A 3 -4.90 -1.53 -24.34
C TRP A 3 -5.24 -2.53 -25.42
N GLY A 4 -6.53 -2.74 -25.66
CA GLY A 4 -7.04 -3.59 -26.73
C GLY A 4 -8.47 -3.22 -27.10
N TYR A 5 -9.13 -4.09 -27.84
CA TYR A 5 -10.51 -3.89 -28.27
C TYR A 5 -11.38 -5.07 -27.83
N TYR A 6 -12.63 -4.78 -27.48
CA TYR A 6 -13.70 -5.76 -27.45
C TYR A 6 -14.41 -5.73 -28.79
N GLU A 7 -14.58 -6.90 -29.42
CA GLU A 7 -15.28 -7.02 -30.69
C GLU A 7 -16.72 -7.44 -30.42
N THR A 8 -17.67 -6.69 -30.98
CA THR A 8 -19.07 -7.11 -30.97
C THR A 8 -19.31 -8.16 -32.05
N TRP A 9 -20.47 -8.82 -32.02
CA TRP A 9 -20.89 -9.77 -33.06
C TRP A 9 -20.79 -9.20 -34.49
N GLY A 10 -21.00 -7.88 -34.65
CA GLY A 10 -20.87 -7.18 -35.93
C GLY A 10 -19.44 -6.72 -36.26
N ASN A 11 -18.41 -7.25 -35.61
CA ASN A 11 -17.00 -6.88 -35.76
C ASN A 11 -16.69 -5.38 -35.46
N LEU A 12 -17.54 -4.70 -34.70
CA LEU A 12 -17.25 -3.34 -34.25
C LEU A 12 -16.27 -3.39 -33.08
N LYS A 13 -15.17 -2.63 -33.18
CA LYS A 13 -14.09 -2.60 -32.19
C LYS A 13 -14.31 -1.50 -31.17
N ASN A 14 -14.55 -1.88 -29.91
CA ASN A 14 -14.70 -0.96 -28.79
C ASN A 14 -13.43 -0.94 -27.93
N PRO A 15 -12.76 0.20 -27.71
CA PRO A 15 -11.52 0.25 -26.94
C PRO A 15 -11.75 -0.14 -25.49
N ARG A 16 -10.86 -0.95 -24.93
CA ARG A 16 -10.89 -1.38 -23.53
C ARG A 16 -9.46 -1.51 -22.97
N ALA A 17 -9.32 -1.27 -21.67
CA ALA A 17 -8.08 -1.56 -20.94
C ALA A 17 -8.21 -2.85 -20.13
N TRP A 18 -7.20 -3.72 -20.26
CA TRP A 18 -7.01 -4.90 -19.43
C TRP A 18 -6.06 -4.55 -18.29
N LYS A 19 -6.58 -4.57 -17.06
CA LYS A 19 -5.81 -4.27 -15.85
C LYS A 19 -5.25 -5.58 -15.26
N PRO A 20 -4.03 -5.57 -14.72
CA PRO A 20 -3.53 -6.72 -13.97
C PRO A 20 -4.38 -6.93 -12.71
N ASN A 21 -4.47 -8.16 -12.23
CA ASN A 21 -5.13 -8.47 -10.98
C ASN A 21 -4.24 -8.07 -9.79
N VAL A 22 -4.42 -6.85 -9.28
CA VAL A 22 -3.59 -6.24 -8.24
C VAL A 22 -4.36 -6.01 -6.96
N HIS A 23 -3.74 -6.35 -5.82
CA HIS A 23 -4.33 -6.25 -4.50
C HIS A 23 -3.29 -5.82 -3.46
N TRP A 24 -3.77 -5.28 -2.34
CA TRP A 24 -2.93 -5.09 -1.16
C TRP A 24 -2.78 -6.42 -0.44
N ASN A 25 -1.57 -6.96 -0.40
CA ASN A 25 -1.25 -8.20 0.30
C ASN A 25 -0.17 -7.95 1.36
N HIS A 26 -0.19 -8.77 2.40
CA HIS A 26 0.90 -8.83 3.38
C HIS A 26 1.81 -9.99 2.99
N VAL A 27 3.07 -9.70 2.71
CA VAL A 27 4.08 -10.71 2.38
C VAL A 27 5.05 -10.79 3.55
N TRP A 28 5.40 -12.02 3.92
CA TRP A 28 6.39 -12.27 4.96
C TRP A 28 7.79 -11.98 4.43
N TRP A 29 8.57 -11.19 5.18
CA TRP A 29 9.95 -10.89 4.85
C TRP A 29 10.90 -11.59 5.79
N GLU A 30 11.59 -12.60 5.28
CA GLU A 30 12.42 -13.51 6.09
C GLU A 30 13.61 -12.82 6.75
N LYS A 31 14.27 -11.90 6.04
CA LYS A 31 15.47 -11.20 6.49
C LYS A 31 15.24 -10.39 7.78
N GLU A 32 14.15 -9.62 7.81
CA GLU A 32 13.80 -8.74 8.93
C GLU A 32 12.76 -9.35 9.87
N LYS A 33 12.19 -10.50 9.51
CA LYS A 33 11.13 -11.21 10.24
C LYS A 33 9.89 -10.33 10.48
N LYS A 34 9.43 -9.64 9.43
CA LYS A 34 8.32 -8.69 9.47
C LYS A 34 7.33 -8.95 8.34
N TRP A 35 6.09 -8.52 8.54
CA TRP A 35 5.08 -8.47 7.48
C TRP A 35 5.19 -7.14 6.74
N VAL A 36 5.27 -7.20 5.41
CA VAL A 36 5.31 -6.02 4.54
C VAL A 36 4.01 -5.92 3.78
N LYS A 37 3.33 -4.78 3.88
CA LYS A 37 2.09 -4.54 3.13
C LYS A 37 2.42 -3.89 1.78
N ILE A 38 2.26 -4.64 0.69
CA ILE A 38 2.60 -4.20 -0.67
C ILE A 38 1.41 -4.33 -1.63
N PHE A 39 1.34 -3.42 -2.60
CA PHE A 39 0.36 -3.49 -3.68
C PHE A 39 0.93 -4.32 -4.84
N ILE A 40 0.52 -5.59 -4.90
CA ILE A 40 1.16 -6.59 -5.75
C ILE A 40 0.12 -7.31 -6.62
N SER A 41 0.55 -7.76 -7.81
CA SER A 41 -0.28 -8.62 -8.66
C SER A 41 -0.21 -10.09 -8.24
N SER A 42 -1.25 -10.88 -8.51
CA SER A 42 -1.23 -12.32 -8.23
C SER A 42 -0.04 -13.04 -8.88
N ALA A 43 0.34 -12.64 -10.10
CA ALA A 43 1.51 -13.21 -10.79
C ALA A 43 2.82 -12.89 -10.07
N ALA A 44 2.98 -11.64 -9.63
CA ALA A 44 4.16 -11.23 -8.89
C ALA A 44 4.23 -11.87 -7.49
N LEU A 45 3.09 -12.24 -6.89
CA LEU A 45 3.08 -13.02 -5.64
C LEU A 45 3.71 -14.40 -5.86
N TRP A 46 3.35 -15.10 -6.94
CA TRP A 46 3.99 -16.37 -7.31
C TRP A 46 5.48 -16.20 -7.63
N ASP A 47 5.88 -15.10 -8.27
CA ASP A 47 7.29 -14.81 -8.51
C ASP A 47 8.06 -14.59 -7.20
N CYS A 48 7.44 -13.91 -6.21
CA CYS A 48 8.02 -13.76 -4.87
C CYS A 48 8.20 -15.11 -4.17
N ASP A 49 7.24 -16.03 -4.28
CA ASP A 49 7.36 -17.37 -3.71
C ASP A 49 8.47 -18.19 -4.39
N LYS A 50 8.64 -18.01 -5.71
CA LYS A 50 9.62 -18.76 -6.51
C LYS A 50 11.05 -18.25 -6.34
N TYR A 51 11.25 -16.94 -6.35
CA TYR A 51 12.58 -16.31 -6.37
C TYR A 51 12.97 -15.66 -5.05
N GLY A 52 12.01 -15.46 -4.14
CA GLY A 52 12.17 -14.72 -2.91
C GLY A 52 11.78 -13.25 -3.03
N LEU A 53 11.26 -12.69 -1.94
CA LEU A 53 10.83 -11.29 -1.86
C LEU A 53 11.99 -10.32 -2.05
N ASP A 54 13.14 -10.58 -1.43
CA ASP A 54 14.33 -9.71 -1.50
C ASP A 54 14.82 -9.52 -2.94
N TYR A 55 14.96 -10.64 -3.68
CA TYR A 55 15.41 -10.61 -5.07
C TYR A 55 14.43 -9.86 -5.97
N MET A 56 13.13 -10.11 -5.79
CA MET A 56 12.09 -9.43 -6.58
C MET A 56 11.98 -7.94 -6.25
N ALA A 57 12.16 -7.56 -4.98
CA ALA A 57 12.17 -6.17 -4.55
C ALA A 57 13.38 -5.41 -5.13
N ASP A 58 14.57 -6.00 -5.07
CA ASP A 58 15.80 -5.42 -5.66
C ASP A 58 15.65 -5.22 -7.17
N LYS A 59 15.17 -6.26 -7.88
CA LYS A 59 14.89 -6.20 -9.31
C LYS A 59 13.89 -5.09 -9.66
N ALA A 60 12.83 -4.94 -8.86
CA ALA A 60 11.80 -3.92 -9.08
C ALA A 60 12.27 -2.51 -8.68
N GLY A 61 13.29 -2.37 -7.84
CA GLY A 61 13.62 -1.12 -7.17
C GLY A 61 12.55 -0.74 -6.13
N LEU A 62 12.09 -1.72 -5.36
CA LEU A 62 11.12 -1.55 -4.27
C LEU A 62 11.84 -1.51 -2.93
N ASP A 63 11.60 -0.46 -2.14
CA ASP A 63 12.18 -0.32 -0.81
C ASP A 63 11.28 -0.94 0.27
N LEU A 64 11.63 -2.14 0.72
CA LEU A 64 10.87 -2.90 1.71
C LEU A 64 10.84 -2.24 3.08
N TYR A 65 11.90 -1.52 3.48
CA TYR A 65 11.93 -0.83 4.77
C TYR A 65 10.92 0.30 4.81
N ALA A 66 10.80 1.09 3.74
CA ALA A 66 9.79 2.14 3.63
C ALA A 66 8.36 1.59 3.77
N TRP A 67 8.07 0.43 3.15
CA TRP A 67 6.75 -0.21 3.21
C TRP A 67 6.42 -0.91 4.53
N CYS A 68 7.40 -1.05 5.44
CA CYS A 68 7.17 -1.51 6.81
C CYS A 68 6.73 -0.37 7.75
N LEU A 69 7.03 0.87 7.39
CA LEU A 69 6.73 2.04 8.21
C LEU A 69 5.26 2.47 8.05
N PRO A 70 4.67 3.12 9.07
CA PRO A 70 3.34 3.69 8.93
C PRO A 70 3.36 4.81 7.89
N HIS A 71 2.30 4.91 7.09
CA HIS A 71 2.18 5.87 5.97
C HIS A 71 2.35 7.36 6.33
N TRP A 72 2.24 7.74 7.61
CA TRP A 72 2.47 9.10 8.08
C TRP A 72 3.94 9.42 8.32
N ASP A 73 4.79 8.39 8.39
CA ASP A 73 6.23 8.54 8.56
C ASP A 73 6.83 9.09 7.25
N PRO A 74 7.59 10.19 7.27
CA PRO A 74 8.27 10.70 6.08
C PRO A 74 9.14 9.65 5.40
N ALA A 75 9.76 8.75 6.16
CA ALA A 75 10.62 7.70 5.64
C ALA A 75 9.85 6.55 4.98
N SER A 76 8.53 6.45 5.20
CA SER A 76 7.67 5.45 4.52
C SER A 76 7.50 5.69 3.02
N ARG A 77 7.91 6.86 2.53
CA ARG A 77 7.75 7.25 1.13
C ARG A 77 8.95 6.81 0.31
N GLN A 78 8.72 6.07 -0.76
CA GLN A 78 9.79 5.77 -1.72
C GLN A 78 10.17 7.05 -2.49
N PRO A 79 11.46 7.48 -2.47
CA PRO A 79 11.87 8.74 -3.10
C PRO A 79 11.93 8.66 -4.63
N LEU A 80 12.10 7.45 -5.19
CA LEU A 80 12.22 7.18 -6.62
C LEU A 80 11.04 6.36 -7.15
N PRO A 81 10.69 6.50 -8.44
CA PRO A 81 9.84 5.51 -9.10
C PRO A 81 10.54 4.16 -9.21
N LEU A 82 9.75 3.08 -9.36
CA LEU A 82 10.28 1.73 -9.59
C LEU A 82 11.24 1.67 -10.79
N LYS A 83 12.27 0.82 -10.68
CA LYS A 83 13.30 0.60 -11.70
C LYS A 83 12.70 0.11 -13.02
N ILE A 84 11.72 -0.79 -12.96
CA ILE A 84 11.05 -1.41 -14.12
C ILE A 84 9.69 -0.76 -14.42
N SER A 85 9.62 0.56 -14.32
CA SER A 85 8.37 1.28 -14.62
C SER A 85 8.05 1.24 -16.12
N LYS A 86 6.74 1.28 -16.47
CA LYS A 86 6.28 1.40 -17.86
C LYS A 86 6.02 2.84 -18.30
N HIS A 87 6.02 3.78 -17.37
CA HIS A 87 5.75 5.18 -17.66
C HIS A 87 7.03 5.86 -18.18
N PRO A 88 7.02 6.55 -19.34
CA PRO A 88 8.24 7.09 -19.95
C PRO A 88 9.04 8.01 -19.03
N GLU A 89 8.36 8.90 -18.31
CA GLU A 89 9.01 9.82 -17.38
C GLU A 89 9.62 9.08 -16.18
N ALA A 90 8.94 8.04 -15.71
CA ALA A 90 9.46 7.23 -14.62
C ALA A 90 10.67 6.42 -15.08
N GLN A 91 10.73 5.99 -16.35
CA GLN A 91 11.90 5.36 -16.95
C GLN A 91 13.07 6.32 -17.11
N ARG A 92 12.81 7.58 -17.50
CA ARG A 92 13.83 8.64 -17.59
C ARG A 92 14.48 8.88 -16.24
N ILE A 93 13.65 9.19 -15.23
CA ILE A 93 14.09 9.37 -13.83
C ILE A 93 14.81 8.12 -13.34
N ALA A 94 14.27 6.93 -13.62
CA ALA A 94 14.89 5.69 -13.20
C ALA A 94 16.32 5.53 -13.77
N ARG A 95 16.54 5.80 -15.05
CA ARG A 95 17.88 5.68 -15.67
C ARG A 95 18.88 6.68 -15.11
N GLU A 96 18.40 7.89 -14.79
CA GLU A 96 19.24 8.98 -14.31
C GLU A 96 19.68 8.78 -12.86
N TYR A 97 18.75 8.37 -11.99
CA TYR A 97 19.01 8.38 -10.54
C TYR A 97 19.23 6.99 -9.92
N TRP A 98 18.73 5.89 -10.49
CA TRP A 98 18.92 4.57 -9.84
C TRP A 98 20.37 4.16 -9.59
N PRO A 99 21.37 4.48 -10.45
CA PRO A 99 22.76 4.11 -10.17
C PRO A 99 23.27 4.62 -8.82
N ASP A 100 22.82 5.80 -8.38
CA ASP A 100 23.24 6.41 -7.11
C ASP A 100 22.51 5.81 -5.91
N TYR A 101 21.25 5.37 -6.09
CA TYR A 101 20.37 4.88 -5.02
C TYR A 101 20.47 3.36 -4.83
N GLU A 102 20.83 2.60 -5.87
CA GLU A 102 20.94 1.14 -5.87
C GLU A 102 21.83 0.58 -4.73
N PRO A 103 23.00 1.18 -4.39
CA PRO A 103 23.81 0.70 -3.28
C PRO A 103 23.11 0.73 -1.91
N PHE A 104 22.13 1.62 -1.74
CA PHE A 104 21.44 1.85 -0.47
C PHE A 104 20.10 1.11 -0.35
N LEU A 105 19.61 0.52 -1.44
CA LEU A 105 18.35 -0.20 -1.47
C LEU A 105 18.35 -1.42 -0.54
N ASN A 106 17.36 -1.52 0.35
CA ASN A 106 17.15 -2.67 1.25
C ASN A 106 18.38 -3.04 2.13
N LYS A 107 19.17 -2.03 2.54
CA LYS A 107 20.38 -2.20 3.38
C LYS A 107 20.21 -1.86 4.86
N GLY A 108 19.01 -1.99 5.44
CA GLY A 108 18.77 -1.78 6.88
C GLY A 108 18.11 -0.46 7.24
N ARG A 109 17.88 0.43 6.26
CA ARG A 109 17.23 1.72 6.45
C ARG A 109 16.40 2.06 5.21
N PRO A 110 15.30 2.82 5.36
CA PRO A 110 14.51 3.28 4.23
C PRO A 110 15.31 4.29 3.39
N LEU A 111 15.11 4.23 2.08
CA LEU A 111 15.87 4.98 1.10
C LEU A 111 15.66 6.50 1.24
N ALA A 112 14.47 6.92 1.67
CA ALA A 112 14.13 8.32 1.90
C ALA A 112 14.88 8.97 3.08
N GLU A 113 15.43 8.18 4.01
CA GLU A 113 16.30 8.72 5.07
C GLU A 113 17.72 8.97 4.57
N VAL A 114 18.20 8.13 3.65
CA VAL A 114 19.58 8.17 3.17
C VAL A 114 19.76 9.24 2.12
N MET A 115 18.83 9.26 1.16
CA MET A 115 18.92 10.13 0.03
C MET A 115 17.72 11.06 0.00
N PRO A 116 17.97 12.37 -0.22
CA PRO A 116 16.86 13.28 -0.42
C PRO A 116 16.03 12.81 -1.60
N ARG A 117 14.73 13.08 -1.51
CA ARG A 117 13.86 12.97 -2.67
C ARG A 117 14.41 13.90 -3.76
N ILE A 118 14.45 13.43 -5.01
CA ILE A 118 14.87 14.25 -6.14
C ILE A 118 14.10 15.58 -6.07
N PRO A 119 14.78 16.74 -6.15
CA PRO A 119 14.09 18.03 -6.17
C PRO A 119 13.11 18.01 -7.34
N GLU A 120 11.83 18.24 -7.04
CA GLU A 120 10.73 18.14 -8.00
C GLU A 120 10.94 19.14 -9.15
N THR A 121 11.59 18.72 -10.24
CA THR A 121 11.66 19.51 -11.46
C THR A 121 10.36 19.35 -12.23
N PHE A 122 9.56 20.42 -12.21
CA PHE A 122 8.40 20.75 -13.05
C PHE A 122 7.89 19.69 -14.05
N VAL A 123 6.69 19.18 -13.80
CA VAL A 123 5.85 18.57 -14.83
C VAL A 123 4.52 19.34 -14.87
N ASN A 124 4.22 19.98 -16.00
CA ASN A 124 2.90 20.59 -16.32
C ASN A 124 2.43 21.78 -15.46
N GLY A 125 3.29 22.75 -15.12
CA GLY A 125 2.85 24.06 -14.60
C GLY A 125 2.13 24.06 -13.24
N VAL A 126 2.13 22.95 -12.49
CA VAL A 126 1.60 22.87 -11.13
C VAL A 126 2.74 22.61 -10.13
N ARG A 127 2.76 23.40 -9.05
CA ARG A 127 3.80 23.41 -8.02
C ARG A 127 3.82 22.15 -7.16
N SER A 128 5.03 21.90 -6.68
CA SER A 128 5.55 20.92 -5.73
C SER A 128 4.83 20.79 -4.38
N TYR A 129 5.14 19.70 -3.66
CA TYR A 129 5.24 19.73 -2.20
C TYR A 129 6.69 19.51 -1.79
N GLU A 130 7.34 20.61 -1.46
CA GLU A 130 8.51 20.65 -0.58
C GLU A 130 8.07 20.22 0.83
N TYR A 131 8.42 19.01 1.27
CA TYR A 131 8.34 18.68 2.70
C TYR A 131 9.58 19.27 3.39
N LYS A 132 9.52 20.55 3.76
CA LYS A 132 10.34 21.06 4.87
C LYS A 132 9.80 20.45 6.15
N TYR A 133 10.31 19.30 6.56
CA TYR A 133 10.42 19.08 8.00
C TYR A 133 11.61 19.92 8.45
N PRO A 134 11.50 20.77 9.48
CA PRO A 134 12.70 21.15 10.19
C PRO A 134 13.37 19.84 10.60
N SER A 135 14.62 19.65 10.22
CA SER A 135 15.48 18.73 10.94
C SER A 135 15.50 19.24 12.38
N ALA A 136 14.56 18.78 13.21
CA ALA A 136 14.81 18.77 14.63
C ALA A 136 16.17 18.06 14.74
N PRO A 137 17.19 18.67 15.37
CA PRO A 137 18.45 17.99 15.56
C PRO A 137 18.12 16.63 16.19
N PHE A 138 18.52 15.56 15.51
CA PHE A 138 18.46 14.23 16.07
C PHE A 138 19.47 14.22 17.22
N ASP A 139 19.01 14.65 18.38
CA ASP A 139 19.77 14.56 19.61
C ASP A 139 19.88 13.08 19.95
N GLN A 140 21.10 12.55 19.82
CA GLN A 140 21.43 11.16 20.12
C GLN A 140 21.44 10.88 21.65
N SER A 141 21.05 11.85 22.48
CA SER A 141 21.17 11.74 23.94
C SER A 141 20.01 11.00 24.63
N THR A 142 18.84 10.83 24.00
CA THR A 142 17.69 10.19 24.63
C THR A 142 17.49 8.75 24.15
N GLY A 143 17.81 7.80 25.04
CA GLY A 143 17.50 6.38 24.91
C GLY A 143 15.99 6.09 24.91
N PRO A 144 15.59 4.80 24.83
CA PRO A 144 14.24 4.41 24.47
C PRO A 144 13.29 4.59 25.66
N GLY A 145 12.32 5.51 25.59
CA GLY A 145 11.34 5.59 26.68
C GLY A 145 10.31 6.70 26.73
N GLU A 146 10.28 7.70 25.85
CA GLU A 146 9.28 8.78 25.98
C GLU A 146 8.04 8.55 25.12
N LYS A 147 6.93 8.29 25.81
CA LYS A 147 5.58 8.22 25.23
C LYS A 147 5.14 9.65 24.87
N TYR A 148 4.97 9.94 23.58
CA TYR A 148 4.31 11.17 23.15
C TYR A 148 2.91 11.26 23.77
N THR A 149 2.66 12.32 24.53
CA THR A 149 1.34 12.58 25.09
C THR A 149 0.51 13.37 24.09
N LYS A 150 -0.82 13.29 24.21
CA LYS A 150 -1.79 13.90 23.27
C LYS A 150 -1.63 15.43 23.13
N GLU A 151 -0.91 16.04 24.05
CA GLU A 151 -0.63 17.48 24.15
C GLU A 151 0.52 17.91 23.25
N ASP A 152 1.37 16.98 22.80
CA ASP A 152 2.57 17.24 21.98
C ASP A 152 2.28 17.33 20.48
N MET A 153 1.01 17.13 20.06
CA MET A 153 0.59 17.28 18.67
C MET A 153 0.25 18.74 18.35
N PRO A 154 0.78 19.36 17.27
CA PRO A 154 0.38 20.70 16.88
C PRO A 154 -1.12 20.73 16.53
N PRO A 155 -1.83 21.83 16.82
CA PRO A 155 -3.27 21.90 16.63
C PRO A 155 -3.61 21.69 15.16
N SER A 156 -4.23 20.54 14.87
CA SER A 156 -4.72 20.22 13.53
C SER A 156 -5.66 21.33 13.06
N LYS A 157 -5.28 22.07 12.01
CA LYS A 157 -6.21 22.93 11.28
C LYS A 157 -7.12 22.04 10.44
N VAL A 158 -8.03 21.34 11.10
CA VAL A 158 -9.14 20.65 10.43
C VAL A 158 -10.08 21.74 9.92
N SER A 159 -9.97 22.04 8.62
CA SER A 159 -11.07 22.62 7.87
C SER A 159 -12.29 21.73 8.09
N ARG A 160 -13.27 22.23 8.86
CA ARG A 160 -14.55 21.54 9.04
C ARG A 160 -15.19 21.44 7.65
N PRO A 161 -15.68 20.26 7.20
CA PRO A 161 -16.47 20.20 5.99
C PRO A 161 -17.70 21.12 6.12
N PRO A 162 -18.16 21.75 5.02
CA PRO A 162 -19.31 22.64 5.08
C PRO A 162 -20.52 21.87 5.61
N LYS A 163 -21.24 22.51 6.55
CA LYS A 163 -22.48 21.97 7.12
C LYS A 163 -23.49 21.77 5.99
N PHE A 164 -23.73 20.53 5.58
CA PHE A 164 -24.87 20.20 4.74
C PHE A 164 -26.14 20.60 5.51
N SER A 165 -26.86 21.57 4.95
CA SER A 165 -28.16 21.98 5.42
C SER A 165 -29.14 20.82 5.27
N LYS A 166 -29.87 20.55 6.36
CA LYS A 166 -31.10 19.78 6.48
C LYS A 166 -31.76 19.38 5.13
N PHE A 167 -31.75 18.09 4.84
CA PHE A 167 -32.88 17.46 4.16
C PHE A 167 -33.38 16.30 5.02
N VAL A 168 -34.44 16.59 5.76
CA VAL A 168 -35.27 15.60 6.42
C VAL A 168 -36.00 14.83 5.32
N ARG A 169 -35.76 13.53 5.21
CA ARG A 169 -36.76 12.59 4.71
C ARG A 169 -36.83 11.41 5.68
N HIS A 170 -38.04 11.21 6.19
CA HIS A 170 -38.44 10.07 6.99
C HIS A 170 -38.27 8.77 6.20
N SER A 171 -37.61 7.79 6.81
CA SER A 171 -37.91 6.37 6.66
C SER A 171 -37.28 5.62 7.83
N LYS A 172 -37.83 5.85 9.03
CA LYS A 172 -37.91 4.76 10.02
C LYS A 172 -38.92 3.76 9.46
N ASP A 173 -38.73 2.48 9.75
CA ASP A 173 -39.61 1.36 9.44
C ASP A 173 -39.24 0.62 8.15
N LEU A 174 -38.20 -0.21 8.24
CA LEU A 174 -38.08 -1.52 7.59
C LEU A 174 -36.74 -2.11 8.08
N TRP A 175 -36.77 -3.35 8.57
CA TRP A 175 -35.66 -4.13 9.14
C TRP A 175 -35.43 -4.05 10.67
N GLN A 176 -36.50 -4.15 11.45
CA GLN A 176 -36.47 -4.95 12.68
C GLN A 176 -37.30 -6.20 12.43
N ASP A 177 -36.84 -7.35 12.94
CA ASP A 177 -37.42 -8.71 12.85
C ASP A 177 -36.63 -9.68 11.97
N GLY A 178 -35.39 -9.98 12.41
CA GLY A 178 -34.74 -11.25 12.10
C GLY A 178 -35.10 -12.29 13.17
N PRO A 179 -35.27 -13.58 12.83
CA PRO A 179 -35.75 -14.59 13.77
C PRO A 179 -34.74 -14.88 14.90
N PRO A 180 -35.21 -15.26 16.10
CA PRO A 180 -34.38 -15.50 17.28
C PRO A 180 -33.44 -16.72 17.12
N LEU A 181 -32.27 -16.61 17.75
CA LEU A 181 -31.07 -17.46 17.65
C LEU A 181 -31.22 -18.91 18.18
N GLU A 182 -32.40 -19.51 18.20
CA GLU A 182 -32.60 -20.90 18.65
C GLU A 182 -32.67 -21.94 17.51
N THR A 183 -32.60 -21.52 16.25
CA THR A 183 -32.72 -22.42 15.08
C THR A 183 -31.40 -22.98 14.54
N LEU A 184 -30.24 -22.64 15.12
CA LEU A 184 -28.93 -23.11 14.63
C LEU A 184 -28.40 -24.39 15.30
N SER A 185 -29.04 -24.88 16.36
CA SER A 185 -28.64 -26.14 17.03
C SER A 185 -29.14 -27.42 16.33
N ALA A 186 -30.03 -27.29 15.34
CA ALA A 186 -30.60 -28.42 14.60
C ALA A 186 -29.78 -28.85 13.36
N PHE A 187 -28.71 -28.14 13.00
CA PHE A 187 -27.89 -28.44 11.81
C PHE A 187 -26.62 -29.27 12.11
N PHE A 188 -26.27 -29.49 13.39
CA PHE A 188 -25.05 -30.19 13.80
C PHE A 188 -25.31 -31.56 14.45
N LYS A 189 -26.30 -32.30 13.96
CA LYS A 189 -26.59 -33.66 14.44
C LYS A 189 -26.97 -34.61 13.31
N LYS A 190 -26.00 -34.99 12.48
CA LYS A 190 -25.99 -36.24 11.70
C LYS A 190 -24.59 -36.48 11.16
N GLY A 191 -23.91 -37.48 11.70
CA GLY A 191 -22.59 -37.90 11.22
C GLY A 191 -21.78 -38.71 12.24
N SER A 192 -22.43 -39.59 13.01
CA SER A 192 -21.75 -40.69 13.70
C SER A 192 -21.38 -41.74 12.65
N VAL A 193 -20.10 -41.96 12.41
CA VAL A 193 -19.59 -43.18 11.78
C VAL A 193 -18.67 -43.83 12.80
N SER A 194 -19.00 -45.08 13.07
CA SER A 194 -18.46 -46.00 14.06
C SER A 194 -17.00 -46.37 13.81
N ASP A 195 -16.21 -46.33 14.88
CA ASP A 195 -15.06 -47.19 15.09
C ASP A 195 -15.58 -48.63 15.22
N ASP A 196 -15.11 -49.54 14.36
CA ASP A 196 -15.00 -51.00 14.57
C ASP A 196 -14.70 -51.69 13.22
N ALA A 197 -13.41 -51.95 12.95
CA ALA A 197 -12.97 -53.06 12.09
C ALA A 197 -11.47 -53.32 12.30
N VAL A 198 -11.21 -54.38 13.06
CA VAL A 198 -10.02 -55.23 13.02
C VAL A 198 -9.93 -55.94 11.67
#